data_AF-A0A358DJ06-F1
#
_entry.id   AF-A0A358DJ06-F1
#
_cell.length_a   1.000
_cell.length_b   1.000
_cell.length_c   1.000
_cell.angle_alpha   90.00
_cell.angle_beta   90.00
_cell.angle_gamma   90.00
#
_symmetry.space_group_name_H-M   'P 1'
#
loop_
_entity.id
_entity.type
_entity.pdbx_description
1 polymer ?
#
loop_
_entity_poly.entity_id
_entity_poly.type
_entity_poly.pdbx_seq_one_letter_code
_entity_poly.pdbx_strand_id
1 'polypeptide(L)'
;MQIVMSPAKRMNFNAQEENIKTTPPVFSRKTGEVLEVCRKLSETDIAEKMKVNREIAQQVYGYFQSFNSRTIPLRAAALAYDGIAYKGLNAHDFNKEEVLFAQKHL
;
A
#
# COMPACT_ATOMS: atom_id res chain seq x y z
N MET A 1 -19.06 -6.67 13.33
CA MET A 1 -18.85 -5.37 12.65
C MET A 1 -17.60 -5.47 11.79
N GLN A 2 -17.60 -4.87 10.61
CA GLN A 2 -16.46 -4.76 9.70
C GLN A 2 -16.30 -3.29 9.34
N ILE A 3 -15.08 -2.77 9.47
CA ILE A 3 -14.70 -1.39 9.17
C ILE A 3 -13.95 -1.44 7.84
N VAL A 4 -14.18 -0.46 6.98
CA VAL A 4 -13.47 -0.35 5.71
C VAL A 4 -12.85 1.04 5.64
N MET A 5 -11.52 1.09 5.52
CA MET A 5 -10.77 2.32 5.34
C MET A 5 -10.28 2.43 3.89
N SER A 6 -10.42 3.62 3.33
CA SER A 6 -9.79 3.93 2.05
C SER A 6 -8.26 3.97 2.21
N PRO A 7 -7.49 3.50 1.21
CA PRO A 7 -6.04 3.61 1.23
C PRO A 7 -5.58 5.07 1.17
N ALA A 8 -4.34 5.33 1.59
CA ALA A 8 -3.69 6.64 1.42
C ALA A 8 -2.82 6.69 0.16
N LYS A 9 -2.66 7.89 -0.42
CA LYS A 9 -1.77 8.11 -1.57
C LYS A 9 -0.29 8.00 -1.20
N ARG A 10 0.08 8.46 0.00
CA ARG A 10 1.44 8.40 0.51
C ARG A 10 1.63 7.11 1.29
N MET A 11 2.82 6.56 1.16
CA MET A 11 3.26 5.41 1.94
C MET A 11 4.62 5.71 2.56
N ASN A 12 4.85 5.16 3.74
CA ASN A 12 6.12 5.22 4.44
C ASN A 12 6.69 3.80 4.53
N PHE A 13 7.90 3.60 4.03
CA PHE A 13 8.64 2.34 4.14
C PHE A 13 9.95 2.49 4.93
N ASN A 14 10.16 3.64 5.59
CA ASN A 14 11.26 3.81 6.52
C ASN A 14 10.94 3.01 7.79
N ALA A 15 11.62 1.88 7.93
CA ALA A 15 11.36 0.92 9.01
C ALA A 15 12.14 1.27 10.28
N GLN A 16 11.43 1.30 11.40
CA GLN A 16 11.94 1.04 12.75
C GLN A 16 11.47 -0.35 13.18
N GLU A 17 11.84 -0.83 14.38
CA GLU A 17 11.24 -2.04 14.94
C GLU A 17 9.71 -1.90 15.02
N GLU A 18 8.98 -2.82 14.40
CA GLU A 18 7.52 -2.76 14.31
C GLU A 18 6.86 -3.84 15.16
N ASN A 19 5.81 -3.47 15.88
CA ASN A 19 5.04 -4.38 16.73
C ASN A 19 4.02 -5.23 15.95
N ILE A 20 3.84 -4.95 14.65
CA ILE A 20 2.82 -5.60 13.80
C ILE A 20 3.49 -6.48 12.76
N LYS A 21 3.15 -7.78 12.77
CA LYS A 21 3.60 -8.73 11.74
C LYS A 21 2.80 -8.55 10.45
N THR A 22 3.47 -8.71 9.32
CA THR A 22 2.82 -8.76 8.01
C THR A 22 2.11 -10.09 7.79
N THR A 23 1.03 -10.06 7.00
CA THR A 23 0.34 -11.25 6.51
C THR A 23 0.32 -11.25 4.98
N PRO A 24 0.27 -12.42 4.32
CA PRO A 24 0.14 -12.48 2.87
C PRO A 24 -1.15 -11.80 2.38
N PRO A 25 -1.12 -11.06 1.25
CA PRO A 25 -2.30 -10.44 0.69
C PRO A 25 -3.26 -11.49 0.08
N VAL A 26 -4.54 -11.36 0.40
CA VAL A 26 -5.61 -12.31 -0.03
C VAL A 26 -5.76 -12.35 -1.56
N PHE A 27 -5.55 -11.23 -2.25
CA PHE A 27 -5.80 -11.09 -3.69
C PHE A 27 -4.54 -11.09 -4.56
N SER A 28 -3.50 -11.84 -4.17
CA SER A 28 -2.22 -11.89 -4.88
C SER A 28 -2.34 -12.16 -6.39
N ARG A 29 -3.27 -13.05 -6.80
CA ARG A 29 -3.54 -13.34 -8.21
C ARG A 29 -4.07 -12.11 -8.96
N LYS A 30 -5.08 -11.43 -8.40
CA LYS A 30 -5.68 -10.23 -9.01
C LYS A 30 -4.66 -9.08 -9.07
N THR A 31 -3.78 -8.96 -8.07
CA THR A 31 -2.67 -8.00 -8.12
C THR A 31 -1.79 -8.23 -9.36
N GLY A 32 -1.49 -9.49 -9.69
CA GLY A 32 -0.77 -9.84 -10.92
C GLY A 32 -1.51 -9.41 -12.19
N GLU A 33 -2.81 -9.72 -12.29
CA GLU A 33 -3.66 -9.35 -13.43
C GLU A 33 -3.69 -7.82 -13.65
N VAL A 34 -3.81 -7.04 -12.58
CA VAL A 34 -3.77 -5.57 -12.64
C VAL A 34 -2.38 -5.08 -13.06
N LEU A 35 -1.32 -5.66 -12.51
CA LEU A 35 0.05 -5.26 -12.81
C LEU A 35 0.42 -5.48 -14.27
N GLU A 36 -0.08 -6.55 -14.90
CA GLU A 36 0.12 -6.80 -16.33
C GLU A 36 -0.45 -5.70 -17.22
N VAL A 37 -1.59 -5.10 -16.82
CA VAL A 37 -2.17 -3.95 -17.52
C VAL A 37 -1.35 -2.70 -17.22
N CYS A 38 -1.02 -2.46 -15.95
CA CYS A 38 -0.26 -1.28 -15.53
C CYS A 38 1.12 -1.19 -16.18
N ARG A 39 1.81 -2.31 -16.38
CA ARG A 39 3.13 -2.36 -17.04
C ARG A 39 3.12 -1.96 -18.52
N LYS A 40 1.95 -1.98 -19.18
CA LYS A 40 1.78 -1.56 -20.57
C LYS A 40 1.54 -0.06 -20.73
N LEU A 41 1.29 0.65 -19.63
CA LEU A 41 1.02 2.09 -19.66
C LEU A 41 2.33 2.87 -19.83
N SER A 42 2.31 3.87 -20.70
CA SER A 42 3.38 4.87 -20.78
C SER A 42 3.30 5.88 -19.63
N GLU A 43 4.38 6.63 -19.37
CA GLU A 43 4.34 7.77 -18.42
C GLU A 43 3.24 8.79 -18.79
N THR A 44 3.03 9.02 -20.09
CA THR A 44 1.97 9.91 -20.60
C THR A 44 0.58 9.35 -20.30
N ASP A 45 0.36 8.05 -20.51
CA ASP A 45 -0.91 7.41 -20.15
C ASP A 45 -1.20 7.53 -18.64
N ILE A 46 -0.17 7.34 -17.82
CA ILE A 46 -0.28 7.43 -16.37
C ILE A 46 -0.63 8.86 -15.96
N ALA A 47 0.07 9.86 -16.49
CA ALA A 47 -0.19 11.27 -16.22
C ALA A 47 -1.64 11.65 -16.53
N GLU A 48 -2.15 11.26 -17.71
CA GLU A 48 -3.50 11.56 -18.15
C GLU A 48 -4.57 10.81 -17.35
N LYS A 49 -4.44 9.49 -17.23
CA LYS A 49 -5.45 8.64 -16.57
C LYS A 49 -5.54 8.92 -15.07
N MET A 50 -4.41 9.15 -14.41
CA MET A 50 -4.35 9.40 -12.98
C MET A 50 -4.42 10.90 -12.63
N LYS A 51 -4.38 11.78 -13.63
CA LYS A 51 -4.38 13.25 -13.46
C LYS A 51 -3.26 13.72 -12.54
N VAL A 52 -2.05 13.25 -12.81
CA VAL A 52 -0.84 13.58 -12.05
C VAL A 52 0.17 14.32 -12.93
N ASN A 53 1.09 15.05 -12.30
CA ASN A 53 2.16 15.71 -13.04
C ASN A 53 3.17 14.68 -13.59
N ARG A 54 4.06 15.14 -14.48
CA ARG A 54 5.07 14.29 -15.13
C ARG A 54 6.00 13.59 -14.13
N GLU A 55 6.41 14.28 -13.07
CA GLU A 55 7.30 13.73 -12.06
C GLU A 55 6.67 12.53 -11.33
N ILE A 56 5.42 12.67 -10.87
CA ILE A 56 4.68 11.58 -10.23
C ILE A 56 4.41 10.45 -11.23
N ALA A 57 4.08 10.78 -12.48
CA ALA A 57 3.85 9.78 -13.50
C ALA A 57 5.10 8.90 -13.75
N GLN A 58 6.28 9.52 -13.81
CA GLN A 58 7.56 8.82 -13.95
C GLN A 58 7.84 7.90 -12.74
N GLN A 59 7.56 8.37 -11.52
CA GLN A 59 7.69 7.55 -10.32
C GLN A 59 6.76 6.34 -10.34
N VAL A 60 5.48 6.55 -10.66
CA VAL A 60 4.47 5.47 -10.73
C VAL A 60 4.81 4.47 -11.84
N TYR A 61 5.28 4.94 -12.99
CA TYR A 61 5.79 4.06 -14.04
C TYR A 61 6.92 3.17 -13.52
N GLY A 62 7.91 3.77 -12.84
CA GLY A 62 8.99 3.03 -12.19
C GLY A 62 8.48 1.97 -11.21
N TYR A 63 7.45 2.27 -10.41
CA TYR A 63 6.82 1.30 -9.51
C TYR A 63 6.20 0.13 -10.28
N PHE A 64 5.45 0.36 -11.35
CA PHE A 64 4.84 -0.72 -12.13
C PHE A 64 5.88 -1.63 -12.79
N GLN A 65 6.96 -1.05 -13.31
CA GLN A 65 8.02 -1.84 -13.96
C GLN A 65 8.85 -2.65 -12.94
N SER A 66 9.14 -2.07 -11.77
CA SER A 66 9.98 -2.70 -10.75
C SER A 66 9.23 -3.60 -9.75
N PHE A 67 7.89 -3.54 -9.70
CA PHE A 67 7.12 -4.31 -8.72
C PHE A 67 7.37 -5.82 -8.88
N ASN A 68 7.86 -6.44 -7.80
CA ASN A 68 8.03 -7.88 -7.68
C ASN A 68 7.72 -8.29 -6.24
N SER A 69 6.64 -9.05 -6.05
CA SER A 69 6.15 -9.44 -4.72
C SER A 69 7.12 -10.28 -3.89
N ARG A 70 8.20 -10.81 -4.50
CA ARG A 70 9.22 -11.61 -3.80
C ARG A 70 10.40 -10.79 -3.30
N THR A 71 10.61 -9.59 -3.83
CA THR A 71 11.84 -8.81 -3.58
C THR A 71 11.58 -7.42 -3.03
N ILE A 72 10.35 -6.91 -3.11
CA ILE A 72 9.99 -5.61 -2.54
C ILE A 72 9.93 -5.66 -1.01
N PRO A 73 10.24 -4.55 -0.31
CA PRO A 73 10.05 -4.46 1.13
C PRO A 73 8.57 -4.66 1.48
N LEU A 74 8.33 -5.42 2.56
CA LEU A 74 6.99 -5.66 3.09
C LEU A 74 6.81 -4.90 4.39
N ARG A 75 5.65 -4.27 4.54
CA ARG A 75 5.22 -3.54 5.75
C ARG A 75 3.73 -3.74 5.97
N ALA A 76 3.27 -3.80 7.22
CA ALA A 76 1.85 -3.94 7.50
C ALA A 76 1.09 -2.72 6.95
N ALA A 77 -0.04 -2.93 6.26
CA ALA A 77 -0.76 -1.84 5.59
C ALA A 77 -1.18 -0.72 6.55
N ALA A 78 -1.55 -1.07 7.79
CA ALA A 78 -1.89 -0.13 8.85
C ALA A 78 -0.73 0.79 9.28
N LEU A 79 0.52 0.36 9.04
CA LEU A 79 1.75 1.12 9.33
C LEU A 79 2.34 1.79 8.07
N ALA A 80 2.06 1.22 6.89
CA ALA A 80 2.62 1.69 5.62
C ALA A 80 1.89 2.92 5.08
N TYR A 81 0.56 2.99 5.17
CA TYR A 81 -0.19 4.13 4.66
C TYR A 81 0.00 5.37 5.52
N ASP A 82 0.37 6.49 4.90
CA ASP A 82 0.60 7.78 5.54
C ASP A 82 -0.45 8.80 5.08
N GLY A 83 -1.58 8.85 5.80
CA GLY A 83 -2.67 9.79 5.54
C GLY A 83 -3.43 10.13 6.81
N ILE A 84 -4.30 11.14 6.77
CA ILE A 84 -5.02 11.63 7.96
C ILE A 84 -5.79 10.51 8.67
N ALA A 85 -6.45 9.63 7.90
CA ALA A 85 -7.17 8.48 8.46
C ALA A 85 -6.24 7.49 9.20
N TYR A 86 -5.05 7.23 8.66
CA TYR A 86 -4.08 6.31 9.27
C TYR A 86 -3.32 6.94 10.45
N LYS A 87 -3.13 8.27 10.43
CA LYS A 87 -2.66 9.05 11.59
C LYS A 87 -3.67 9.00 12.73
N GLY A 88 -4.97 9.05 12.41
CA GLY A 88 -6.04 8.86 13.40
C GLY A 88 -6.15 7.41 13.90
N LEU A 89 -5.91 6.42 13.03
CA LEU A 89 -5.83 5.01 13.42
C LEU A 89 -4.68 4.77 14.41
N ASN A 90 -3.55 5.46 14.20
CA ASN A 90 -2.37 5.42 15.06
C ASN A 90 -1.92 4.00 15.44
N ALA A 91 -1.83 3.12 14.43
CA ALA A 91 -1.53 1.70 14.63
C ALA A 91 -0.13 1.43 15.25
N HIS A 92 0.74 2.43 15.33
CA HIS A 92 2.03 2.34 16.01
C HIS A 92 1.89 2.08 17.52
N ASP A 93 0.80 2.58 18.13
CA ASP A 93 0.57 2.48 19.57
C ASP A 93 -0.24 1.22 19.94
N PHE A 94 -0.61 0.39 18.96
CA PHE A 94 -1.41 -0.79 19.21
C PHE A 94 -0.65 -1.82 20.04
N ASN A 95 -1.30 -2.31 21.08
CA ASN A 95 -0.90 -3.52 21.76
C ASN A 95 -1.32 -4.78 20.96
N LYS A 96 -0.88 -5.96 21.41
CA LYS A 96 -1.14 -7.23 20.69
C LYS A 96 -2.63 -7.53 20.51
N GLU A 97 -3.47 -7.23 21.49
CA GLU A 97 -4.91 -7.49 21.41
C GLU A 97 -5.59 -6.55 20.41
N GLU A 98 -5.17 -5.28 20.38
CA GLU A 98 -5.65 -4.27 19.42
C GLU A 98 -5.25 -4.64 17.99
N VAL A 99 -4.03 -5.13 17.78
CA VAL A 99 -3.59 -5.66 16.47
C VAL A 99 -4.47 -6.82 16.02
N LEU A 100 -4.74 -7.79 16.91
CA LEU A 100 -5.56 -8.95 16.59
C LEU A 100 -7.02 -8.55 16.32
N PHE A 101 -7.55 -7.60 17.08
CA PHE A 101 -8.89 -7.07 16.87
C PHE A 101 -8.98 -6.36 15.51
N ALA A 102 -8.03 -5.45 15.21
CA ALA A 102 -7.99 -4.75 13.94
C ALA A 102 -7.88 -5.72 12.76
N GLN A 103 -7.01 -6.72 12.83
CA GLN A 103 -6.85 -7.74 11.77
C GLN A 103 -8.16 -8.51 11.45
N LYS A 104 -9.10 -8.58 12.40
CA LYS A 104 -10.38 -9.27 12.24
C LYS A 104 -11.54 -8.34 11.82
N HIS A 105 -11.41 -7.05 12.10
CA HIS A 105 -12.52 -6.10 12.06
C HIS A 105 -12.29 -4.87 11.17
N LEU A 106 -11.09 -4.68 10.62
CA LEU A 106 -10.70 -3.58 9.73
C LEU A 106 -10.11 -4.11 8.42
#